data_AF-A0A836WAH1-F1
#
_entry.id   AF-A0A836WAH1-F1
#
_cell.length_a   1.000
_cell.length_b   1.000
_cell.length_c   1.000
_cell.angle_alpha   90.00
_cell.angle_beta   90.00
_cell.angle_gamma   90.00
#
_symmetry.space_group_name_H-M   'P 1'
#
loop_
_entity.id
_entity.type
_entity.pdbx_description
1 polymer ?
#
loop_
_entity_poly.entity_id
_entity_poly.type
_entity_poly.pdbx_seq_one_letter_code
_entity_poly.pdbx_strand_id
1 'polypeptide(L)' 'MRLQREITRKKNERLLGSEVEVLLEAPAKKGGTFGRTRTGKPVVVEGEGLGIGEFVRVRVTGTTGPTLLGVVG' A
#
# COMPACT_ATOMS: atom_id res chain seq x y z
N MET A 1 0.00 21.63 16.60
CA MET A 1 -0.01 20.63 15.49
C MET A 1 -0.40 19.23 16.00
N ARG A 2 -1.65 19.00 16.47
CA ARG A 2 -2.11 17.67 16.94
C ARG A 2 -3.28 17.09 16.13
N LEU A 3 -4.15 17.94 15.58
CA LEU A 3 -5.41 17.50 14.96
C LEU A 3 -5.22 16.71 13.65
N GLN A 4 -4.23 17.07 12.80
CA GLN A 4 -3.97 16.32 11.56
C GLN A 4 -3.45 14.90 11.81
N ARG A 5 -2.71 14.66 12.90
CA ARG A 5 -2.17 13.32 13.22
C ARG A 5 -3.28 12.34 13.57
N GLU A 6 -4.28 12.76 14.33
CA GLU A 6 -5.40 11.90 14.73
C GLU A 6 -6.34 11.56 13.58
N ILE A 7 -6.62 12.53 12.69
CA ILE A 7 -7.45 12.29 11.50
C ILE A 7 -6.73 11.34 10.53
N THR A 8 -5.43 11.51 10.35
CA THR A 8 -4.60 10.63 9.51
C THR A 8 -4.59 9.21 10.07
N ARG A 9 -4.44 9.07 11.40
CA ARG A 9 -4.50 7.77 12.08
C ARG A 9 -5.84 7.06 11.87
N LYS A 10 -6.97 7.74 12.09
CA LYS A 10 -8.32 7.15 11.88
C LYS A 10 -8.65 6.81 10.43
N LYS A 11 -8.08 7.51 9.45
CA LYS A 11 -8.23 7.16 8.01
C LYS A 11 -7.37 5.96 7.63
N ASN A 12 -6.18 5.86 8.19
CA ASN A 12 -5.27 4.75 7.96
C ASN A 12 -5.73 3.46 8.67
N GLU A 13 -6.32 3.57 9.87
CA GLU A 13 -6.95 2.46 10.60
C GLU A 13 -8.12 1.82 9.83
N ARG A 14 -8.85 2.58 9.00
CA ARG A 14 -9.91 2.00 8.15
C ARG A 14 -9.38 1.22 6.94
N LEU A 15 -8.16 1.52 6.51
CA LEU A 15 -7.53 0.83 5.37
C LEU A 15 -6.76 -0.40 5.83
N LEU A 16 -6.26 -0.41 7.06
CA LEU A 16 -5.70 -1.60 7.71
C LEU A 16 -6.68 -2.77 7.66
N GLY A 17 -6.24 -3.88 7.06
CA GLY A 17 -7.06 -5.08 6.87
C GLY A 17 -7.95 -5.07 5.62
N SER A 18 -8.07 -3.95 4.92
CA SER A 18 -8.78 -3.90 3.63
C SER A 18 -7.93 -4.47 2.51
N GLU A 19 -8.58 -5.12 1.54
CA GLU A 19 -7.95 -5.52 0.28
C GLU A 19 -8.15 -4.42 -0.75
N VAL A 20 -7.04 -3.98 -1.35
CA VAL A 20 -7.04 -2.97 -2.40
C VAL A 20 -6.33 -3.53 -3.62
N GLU A 21 -6.82 -3.14 -4.79
CA GLU A 21 -6.17 -3.48 -6.04
C GLU A 21 -5.05 -2.47 -6.32
N VAL A 22 -3.87 -2.99 -6.65
CA VAL A 22 -2.63 -2.22 -6.82
C VAL A 22 -2.02 -2.58 -8.17
N LEU A 23 -1.74 -1.55 -8.99
CA LEU A 23 -0.90 -1.68 -10.17
C LEU A 23 0.56 -1.68 -9.73
N LEU A 24 1.31 -2.73 -10.07
CA LEU A 24 2.74 -2.82 -9.81
C LEU A 24 3.50 -2.02 -10.86
N GLU A 25 4.29 -1.04 -10.43
CA GLU A 25 4.98 -0.10 -11.34
C GLU A 25 6.50 -0.29 -11.36
N ALA A 26 7.10 -0.68 -10.23
CA ALA A 26 8.56 -0.77 -10.10
C ALA A 26 8.98 -1.65 -8.91
N PRO A 27 10.21 -2.19 -8.89
CA PRO A 27 10.77 -2.77 -7.66
C PRO A 27 10.97 -1.67 -6.60
N ALA A 28 10.67 -1.98 -5.34
CA ALA A 28 10.83 -1.03 -4.25
C ALA A 28 12.28 -0.98 -3.74
N LYS A 29 12.74 0.20 -3.32
CA LYS A 29 14.14 0.43 -2.86
C LYS A 29 14.55 -0.38 -1.62
N LYS A 30 13.60 -0.87 -0.82
CA LYS A 30 13.83 -1.56 0.46
C LYS A 30 13.30 -3.01 0.48
N GLY A 31 13.13 -3.61 -0.70
CA GLY A 31 12.50 -4.93 -0.85
C GLY A 31 11.00 -4.81 -1.13
N GLY A 32 10.47 -5.80 -1.86
CA GLY A 32 9.11 -5.81 -2.39
C GLY A 32 8.95 -5.02 -3.69
N THR A 33 7.71 -4.80 -4.08
CA THR A 33 7.32 -4.13 -5.33
C THR A 33 6.50 -2.88 -5.02
N PHE A 34 6.89 -1.76 -5.62
CA PHE A 34 6.17 -0.51 -5.56
C PHE A 34 5.02 -0.51 -6.57
N GLY A 35 3.88 -0.03 -6.12
CA GLY A 35 2.70 0.14 -6.96
C GLY A 35 1.79 1.25 -6.47
N ARG A 36 0.67 1.42 -7.19
CA ARG A 36 -0.36 2.41 -6.84
C ARG A 36 -1.74 1.79 -6.85
N THR A 37 -2.57 2.18 -5.89
CA THR A 37 -4.00 1.83 -5.92
C THR A 37 -4.70 2.49 -7.10
N ARG A 38 -5.94 2.08 -7.38
CA ARG A 38 -6.82 2.74 -8.37
C ARG A 38 -6.99 4.25 -8.15
N THR A 39 -6.86 4.72 -6.91
CA THR A 39 -6.94 6.14 -6.55
C THR A 39 -5.57 6.84 -6.57
N GLY A 40 -4.53 6.19 -7.06
CA GLY A 40 -3.17 6.71 -7.18
C GLY A 40 -2.36 6.70 -5.89
N LYS A 41 -2.87 6.11 -4.80
CA LYS A 41 -2.16 6.04 -3.52
C LYS A 41 -0.97 5.09 -3.63
N PRO A 42 0.23 5.49 -3.20
CA PRO A 42 1.41 4.63 -3.25
C PRO A 42 1.30 3.48 -2.26
N VAL A 43 1.68 2.28 -2.70
CA VAL A 43 1.70 1.04 -1.92
C VAL A 43 3.02 0.33 -2.16
N VAL A 44 3.65 -0.16 -1.09
CA VAL A 44 4.72 -1.16 -1.19
C VAL A 44 4.11 -2.51 -0.86
N VAL A 45 4.28 -3.43 -1.80
CA VAL A 45 3.73 -4.77 -1.77
C VAL A 45 4.86 -5.76 -1.51
N GLU A 46 4.78 -6.47 -0.41
CA GLU A 46 5.68 -7.59 -0.12
C GLU A 46 5.06 -8.88 -0.67
N GLY A 47 5.84 -9.63 -1.43
CA GLY A 47 5.40 -10.86 -2.10
C GLY A 47 6.41 -11.29 -3.15
N GLU A 48 6.42 -12.58 -3.47
CA GLU A 48 7.23 -13.15 -4.54
C GLU A 48 6.42 -13.23 -5.84
N GLY A 49 7.10 -13.27 -7.00
CA GLY A 49 6.44 -13.44 -8.30
C GLY A 49 5.62 -12.25 -8.79
N LEU A 50 5.87 -11.05 -8.26
CA LEU A 50 5.14 -9.83 -8.62
C LEU A 50 5.64 -9.24 -9.94
N GLY A 51 4.81 -9.32 -10.99
CA GLY A 51 5.09 -8.76 -12.31
C GLY A 51 4.80 -7.26 -12.39
N ILE A 52 5.74 -6.48 -12.96
CA ILE A 52 5.50 -5.06 -13.25
C ILE A 52 4.46 -4.94 -14.37
N GLY A 53 3.49 -4.05 -14.20
CA GLY A 53 2.37 -3.84 -15.12
C GLY A 53 1.11 -4.63 -14.76
N GLU A 54 1.16 -5.47 -13.72
CA GLU A 54 0.02 -6.27 -13.28
C GLU A 54 -0.76 -5.60 -12.15
N PHE A 55 -2.07 -5.82 -12.15
CA PHE A 55 -2.94 -5.48 -11.02
C PHE A 55 -3.03 -6.67 -10.07
N VAL A 56 -2.58 -6.49 -8.83
CA VAL A 56 -2.65 -7.50 -7.79
C VAL A 56 -3.56 -7.03 -6.64
N ARG A 57 -4.20 -7.98 -5.96
CA ARG A 57 -4.92 -7.68 -4.72
C ARG A 57 -3.96 -7.72 -3.55
N VAL A 58 -3.92 -6.62 -2.83
CA VAL A 58 -2.99 -6.42 -1.72
C VAL A 58 -3.80 -6.17 -0.46
N ARG A 59 -3.54 -6.96 0.57
CA ARG A 59 -4.07 -6.69 1.90
C ARG A 59 -3.19 -5.65 2.57
N VAL A 60 -3.77 -4.50 2.92
CA VAL A 60 -3.03 -3.43 3.59
C VAL A 60 -2.75 -3.86 5.03
N THR A 61 -1.48 -4.05 5.37
CA THR A 61 -1.01 -4.46 6.70
C THR A 61 -0.44 -3.30 7.51
N GLY A 62 -0.19 -2.16 6.87
CA GLY A 62 0.41 -1.01 7.55
C GLY A 62 0.49 0.25 6.69
N THR A 63 1.11 1.28 7.25
CA THR A 63 1.45 2.50 6.53
C THR A 63 2.62 3.21 7.20
N THR A 64 3.48 3.85 6.40
CA THR A 64 4.59 4.69 6.88
C THR A 64 4.27 6.19 6.80
N GLY A 65 2.98 6.54 6.69
CA GLY A 65 2.50 7.92 6.57
C GLY A 65 1.79 8.13 5.23
N PRO A 66 2.49 8.52 4.16
CA PRO A 66 1.89 8.70 2.83
C PRO A 66 1.78 7.39 2.03
N THR A 67 2.56 6.36 2.41
CA THR A 67 2.68 5.10 1.67
C THR A 67 2.00 3.99 2.46
N LEU A 68 1.18 3.19 1.77
CA LEU A 68 0.60 1.97 2.33
C LEU A 68 1.61 0.83 2.24
N LEU A 69 1.57 -0.07 3.22
CA LEU A 69 2.28 -1.33 3.21
C LEU A 69 1.25 -2.44 3.12
N GLY A 70 1.54 -3.46 2.33
CA GLY A 70 0.67 -4.62 2.24
C GLY A 70 1.36 -5.83 1.67
N VAL A 71 0.67 -6.96 1.77
CA VAL A 71 1.12 -8.26 1.26
C VAL A 71 0.15 -8.76 0.21
N VAL A 72 0.65 -9.46 -0.80
CA VAL A 72 -0.23 -10.21 -1.71
C VAL A 72 -0.82 -11.39 -0.95
N GLY A 73 -2.14 -11.55 -1.07
CA GLY A 73 -2.90 -12.67 -0.50
C GLY A 73 -2.98 -13.85 -1.43
#